data_AF-A0A2S2QKG0-F1
#
_entry.id   AF-A0A2S2QKG0-F1
#
_cell.length_a   1.000
_cell.length_b   1.000
_cell.length_c   1.000
_cell.angle_alpha   90.00
_cell.angle_beta   90.00
_cell.angle_gamma   90.00
#
_symmetry.space_group_name_H-M   'P 1'
#
loop_
_entity.id
_entity.type
_entity.pdbx_description
1 polymer ?
#
loop_
_entity_poly.entity_id
_entity_poly.type
_entity_poly.pdbx_seq_one_letter_code
_entity_poly.pdbx_strand_id
1 'polypeptide(L)'
;MSSDSSLFTNYRPITISPHITKIFESLLYNYLRPKLNHILIPQQYGFRTGRNSVSCSVSLSSFIYDCLSNGAQVDVIFTDLSKAFNTDPHNLLIKELDRIGVGVPLLSLLSSYLTQS
;
A
#
# COMPACT_ATOMS: atom_id res chain seq x y z
N MET A 1 -10.51 -20.45 10.60
CA MET A 1 -9.86 -21.55 11.34
C MET A 1 -10.14 -22.81 10.55
N SER A 2 -9.27 -23.22 9.64
CA SER A 2 -7.98 -23.88 9.87
C SER A 2 -6.99 -23.43 8.79
N SER A 3 -5.88 -22.81 9.20
CA SER A 3 -4.75 -22.57 8.29
C SER A 3 -3.90 -23.83 8.33
N ASP A 4 -4.18 -24.75 7.43
CA ASP A 4 -3.37 -25.96 7.28
C ASP A 4 -1.96 -25.56 6.82
N SER A 5 -0.99 -25.73 7.71
CA SER A 5 0.42 -25.34 7.52
C SER A 5 1.11 -26.12 6.39
N SER A 6 0.47 -27.19 5.89
CA SER A 6 0.99 -28.03 4.81
C SER A 6 0.70 -27.50 3.40
N LEU A 7 -0.21 -26.53 3.25
CA LEU A 7 -0.54 -25.93 1.96
C LEU A 7 0.50 -24.88 1.55
N PHE A 8 1.26 -25.17 0.48
CA PHE A 8 2.23 -24.25 -0.14
C PHE A 8 1.65 -22.88 -0.50
N THR A 9 0.34 -22.80 -0.77
CA THR A 9 -0.37 -21.56 -1.12
C THR A 9 -0.48 -20.55 0.03
N ASN A 10 -0.24 -20.98 1.29
CA ASN A 10 -0.30 -20.12 2.47
C ASN A 10 1.02 -19.39 2.77
N TYR A 11 2.11 -19.79 2.12
CA TYR A 11 3.41 -19.16 2.31
C TYR A 11 3.53 -17.92 1.42
N ARG A 12 3.95 -16.79 2.01
CA ARG A 12 4.40 -15.64 1.22
C ARG A 12 5.88 -15.81 0.91
N PRO A 13 6.29 -15.91 -0.37
CA PRO A 13 7.70 -15.91 -0.72
C PRO A 13 8.33 -14.59 -0.28
N ILE A 14 9.51 -14.67 0.32
CA ILE A 14 10.32 -13.49 0.67
C ILE A 14 11.39 -13.34 -0.39
N THR A 15 11.33 -12.25 -1.16
CA THR A 15 12.35 -11.93 -2.15
C THR A 15 13.49 -11.17 -1.47
N ILE A 16 14.68 -11.77 -1.44
CA ILE A 16 15.89 -11.08 -0.96
C ILE A 16 16.42 -10.22 -2.12
N SER A 17 16.10 -8.94 -2.08
CA SER A 17 16.54 -8.00 -3.12
C SER A 17 18.03 -7.63 -2.96
N PRO A 18 18.80 -7.52 -4.06
CA PRO A 18 20.19 -7.05 -4.03
C PRO A 18 20.35 -5.67 -3.39
N HIS A 19 21.53 -5.38 -2.84
CA HIS A 19 21.81 -4.09 -2.18
C HIS A 19 21.60 -2.89 -3.11
N ILE A 20 21.99 -3.00 -4.38
CA ILE A 20 21.81 -1.94 -5.38
C ILE A 20 20.32 -1.63 -5.57
N THR A 21 19.47 -2.65 -5.64
CA THR A 21 18.03 -2.51 -5.79
C THR A 21 17.42 -1.78 -4.59
N LYS A 22 17.83 -2.10 -3.35
CA LYS A 22 17.35 -1.39 -2.16
C LYS A 22 17.73 0.10 -2.15
N ILE A 23 18.93 0.43 -2.63
CA ILE A 23 19.35 1.83 -2.78
C ILE A 23 18.47 2.53 -3.80
N PHE A 24 18.23 1.90 -4.95
CA PHE A 24 17.35 2.44 -5.99
C PHE A 24 15.91 2.65 -5.47
N GLU A 25 15.32 1.66 -4.81
CA GLU A 25 13.99 1.76 -4.20
C GLU A 25 13.91 2.89 -3.17
N SER A 26 14.96 3.08 -2.36
CA SER A 26 15.03 4.18 -1.39
C SER A 26 15.04 5.55 -2.07
N LEU A 27 15.84 5.71 -3.14
CA LEU A 27 15.86 6.94 -3.94
C LEU A 27 14.50 7.21 -4.58
N LEU A 28 13.89 6.19 -5.16
CA LEU A 28 12.56 6.27 -5.76
C LEU A 28 11.50 6.66 -4.73
N TYR A 29 11.51 6.02 -3.55
CA TYR A 29 10.60 6.35 -2.46
C TYR A 29 10.72 7.82 -2.05
N ASN A 30 11.93 8.33 -1.89
CA ASN A 30 12.16 9.73 -1.53
C ASN A 30 11.67 10.70 -2.61
N TYR A 31 11.78 10.33 -3.88
CA TYR A 31 11.28 11.12 -5.00
C TYR A 31 9.74 11.11 -5.12
N LEU A 32 9.12 9.94 -4.99
CA LEU A 32 7.68 9.77 -5.18
C LEU A 32 6.86 10.19 -3.97
N ARG A 33 7.37 10.01 -2.75
CA ARG A 33 6.63 10.26 -1.50
C ARG A 33 6.00 11.66 -1.43
N PRO A 34 6.71 12.77 -1.73
CA PRO A 34 6.11 14.10 -1.73
C PRO A 34 4.98 14.25 -2.76
N LYS A 35 5.14 13.64 -3.94
CA LYS A 35 4.14 13.63 -5.02
C LYS A 35 2.92 12.79 -4.67
N LEU A 36 3.06 11.74 -3.86
CA LEU A 36 1.93 10.90 -3.46
C LEU A 36 1.17 11.47 -2.27
N ASN A 37 1.83 12.22 -1.39
CA ASN A 37 1.23 12.67 -0.13
C ASN A 37 -0.05 13.50 -0.27
N HIS A 38 -0.21 14.23 -1.39
CA HIS A 38 -1.40 15.03 -1.66
C HIS A 38 -2.54 14.25 -2.33
N ILE A 39 -2.25 13.04 -2.81
CA ILE A 39 -3.19 12.16 -3.51
C ILE A 39 -3.75 11.11 -2.55
N LEU A 40 -2.92 10.64 -1.62
CA LEU A 40 -3.31 9.64 -0.65
C LEU A 40 -4.29 10.21 0.38
N ILE A 41 -5.37 9.46 0.62
CA ILE A 41 -6.41 9.86 1.56
C ILE A 41 -5.85 10.10 2.99
N PRO A 42 -6.38 11.07 3.73
CA PRO A 42 -5.94 11.36 5.10
C PRO A 42 -6.14 10.21 6.09
N GLN A 43 -6.95 9.19 5.78
CA GLN A 43 -7.20 8.03 6.64
C GLN A 43 -6.35 6.81 6.25
N GLN A 44 -5.42 6.93 5.30
CA GLN A 44 -4.46 5.87 5.03
C GLN A 44 -3.37 5.85 6.11
N TYR A 45 -3.34 4.80 6.93
CA TYR A 45 -2.35 4.66 8.01
C TYR A 45 -1.19 3.74 7.64
N GLY A 46 -1.42 2.78 6.74
CA GLY A 46 -0.37 1.89 6.23
C GLY A 46 0.65 2.63 5.37
N PHE A 47 1.92 2.27 5.53
CA PHE A 47 3.05 2.77 4.72
C PHE A 47 3.22 4.31 4.69
N ARG A 48 2.73 5.01 5.72
CA ARG A 48 2.90 6.48 5.86
C ARG A 48 3.77 6.81 7.07
N THR A 49 4.70 7.74 6.87
CA THR A 49 5.54 8.25 7.97
C THR A 49 4.69 8.89 9.07
N GLY A 50 5.01 8.59 10.33
CA GLY A 50 4.29 9.15 11.48
C GLY A 50 2.91 8.54 11.73
N ARG A 51 2.56 7.46 11.01
CA ARG A 51 1.29 6.73 11.17
C ARG A 51 1.55 5.26 11.38
N ASN A 52 0.69 4.64 12.17
CA ASN A 52 0.81 3.23 12.54
C ASN A 52 -0.58 2.61 12.79
N SER A 53 -0.60 1.30 13.02
CA SER A 53 -1.82 0.54 13.31
C SER A 53 -2.56 1.03 14.55
N VAL A 54 -1.83 1.49 15.57
CA VAL A 54 -2.42 2.03 16.81
C VAL A 54 -3.19 3.32 16.50
N SER A 55 -2.57 4.27 15.80
CA SER A 55 -3.22 5.52 15.40
C SER A 55 -4.45 5.29 14.51
N CYS A 56 -4.42 4.26 13.65
CA CYS A 56 -5.58 3.83 12.88
C CYS A 56 -6.72 3.37 13.79
N SER A 57 -6.42 2.48 14.73
CA SER A 57 -7.39 1.93 15.67
C SER A 57 -8.02 3.00 16.57
N VAL A 58 -7.20 3.95 17.06
CA VAL A 58 -7.68 5.10 17.85
C VAL A 58 -8.62 5.97 17.01
N SER A 59 -8.24 6.29 15.77
CA SER A 59 -9.08 7.10 14.87
C SER A 59 -10.42 6.42 14.57
N LEU A 60 -10.42 5.11 14.32
CA LEU A 60 -11.65 4.35 14.08
C LEU A 60 -12.52 4.28 15.34
N SER A 61 -11.92 4.01 16.50
CA SER A 61 -12.63 3.93 17.78
C SER A 61 -13.27 5.28 18.15
N SER A 62 -12.56 6.38 17.93
CA SER A 62 -13.11 7.73 18.16
C SER A 62 -14.33 7.99 17.27
N PHE A 63 -14.23 7.67 15.98
CA PHE A 63 -15.34 7.82 15.05
C PHE A 63 -16.57 7.01 15.48
N ILE A 64 -16.38 5.74 15.86
CA ILE A 64 -17.46 4.88 16.35
C ILE A 64 -18.10 5.47 17.62
N TYR A 65 -17.28 5.90 18.57
CA TYR A 65 -17.76 6.51 19.82
C TYR A 65 -18.59 7.77 19.56
N ASP A 66 -18.13 8.64 18.68
CA ASP A 66 -18.83 9.87 18.31
C ASP A 66 -20.18 9.57 17.67
N CYS A 67 -20.26 8.60 16.75
CA CYS A 67 -21.54 8.19 16.16
C CYS A 67 -22.51 7.61 17.20
N LEU A 68 -22.02 6.73 18.08
CA LEU A 68 -22.85 6.10 19.12
C LEU A 68 -23.36 7.13 20.13
N SER A 69 -22.54 8.09 20.53
CA SER A 69 -22.94 9.16 21.45
C SER A 69 -24.03 10.07 20.86
N ASN A 70 -24.09 10.18 19.52
CA ASN A 70 -25.14 10.88 18.79
C ASN A 70 -26.36 10.00 18.48
N GLY A 71 -26.42 8.78 19.01
CA GLY A 71 -27.54 7.85 18.79
C GLY A 71 -27.57 7.25 17.38
N ALA A 72 -26.49 7.37 16.61
CA ALA A 72 -26.38 6.76 15.28
C ALA A 72 -25.89 5.31 15.36
N GLN A 73 -26.34 4.49 14.41
CA GLN A 73 -25.80 3.14 14.20
C GLN A 73 -24.55 3.21 13.31
N VAL A 74 -23.56 2.36 13.62
CA VAL A 74 -22.34 2.19 12.81
C VAL A 74 -22.14 0.72 12.50
N ASP A 75 -21.99 0.42 11.21
CA ASP A 75 -21.61 -0.90 10.71
C ASP A 75 -20.20 -0.81 10.10
N VAL A 76 -19.34 -1.77 10.42
CA VAL A 76 -17.94 -1.80 9.96
C VAL A 76 -17.71 -3.02 9.08
N ILE A 77 -17.26 -2.80 7.85
CA ILE A 77 -16.92 -3.86 6.90
C ILE A 77 -15.40 -3.93 6.77
N PHE A 78 -14.84 -5.09 7.13
CA PHE A 78 -13.42 -5.37 6.97
C PHE A 78 -13.18 -6.15 5.68
N THR A 79 -12.38 -5.59 4.77
CA THR A 79 -12.01 -6.22 3.51
C THR A 79 -10.51 -6.49 3.46
N ASP A 80 -10.11 -7.70 3.10
CA ASP A 80 -8.71 -8.06 2.85
C ASP A 80 -8.53 -8.45 1.37
N LEU A 81 -7.52 -7.88 0.73
CA LEU A 81 -7.22 -8.14 -0.68
C LEU A 81 -6.31 -9.38 -0.79
N SER A 82 -6.87 -10.48 -1.29
CA SER A 82 -6.10 -11.69 -1.57
C SER A 82 -5.00 -11.40 -2.59
N LYS A 83 -3.76 -11.75 -2.25
CA LYS A 83 -2.59 -11.59 -3.13
C LYS A 83 -2.47 -10.17 -3.72
N ALA A 84 -2.73 -9.12 -2.94
CA ALA A 84 -2.70 -7.73 -3.39
C ALA A 84 -1.43 -7.32 -4.18
N PHE A 85 -0.28 -7.94 -3.87
CA PHE A 85 1.00 -7.71 -4.55
C PHE A 85 1.27 -8.66 -5.73
N ASN A 86 0.53 -9.76 -5.85
CA ASN A 86 0.66 -10.72 -6.97
C ASN A 86 -0.52 -10.62 -7.95
N THR A 87 -1.43 -9.69 -7.71
CA THR A 87 -2.45 -9.30 -8.67
C THR A 87 -1.78 -8.22 -9.51
N ASP A 88 -1.72 -8.38 -10.83
CA ASP A 88 -0.92 -7.51 -11.72
C ASP A 88 -1.74 -6.36 -12.34
N PRO A 89 -1.85 -5.19 -11.69
CA PRO A 89 -2.24 -3.96 -12.34
C PRO A 89 -1.00 -3.15 -12.75
N HIS A 90 0.12 -3.77 -13.16
CA HIS A 90 1.34 -3.02 -13.51
C HIS A 90 1.07 -1.89 -14.53
N ASN A 91 0.26 -2.17 -15.54
CA ASN A 91 -0.17 -1.17 -16.53
C ASN A 91 -0.98 -0.02 -15.91
N LEU A 92 -1.87 -0.33 -14.96
CA LEU A 92 -2.64 0.68 -14.23
C LEU A 92 -1.73 1.51 -13.33
N LEU A 93 -0.79 0.88 -12.63
CA LEU A 93 0.18 1.58 -11.79
C LEU A 93 1.04 2.54 -12.62
N ILE A 94 1.56 2.10 -13.76
CA ILE A 94 2.34 2.96 -14.66
C ILE A 94 1.49 4.14 -15.16
N LYS A 95 0.24 3.90 -15.56
CA LYS A 95 -0.68 4.98 -15.99
C LYS A 95 -0.97 5.98 -14.88
N GLU A 96 -1.13 5.51 -13.65
CA GLU A 96 -1.33 6.37 -12.48
C GLU A 96 -0.07 7.16 -12.15
N LEU A 97 1.12 6.57 -12.25
CA LEU A 97 2.39 7.26 -12.06
C LEU A 97 2.62 8.35 -13.11
N ASP A 98 2.26 8.10 -14.37
CA ASP A 98 2.30 9.11 -15.43
C ASP A 98 1.35 10.28 -15.11
N ARG A 99 0.12 9.98 -14.68
CA ARG A 99 -0.89 10.99 -14.32
C ARG A 99 -0.43 11.93 -13.22
N ILE A 100 0.38 11.46 -12.28
CA ILE A 100 0.92 12.27 -11.16
C ILE A 100 2.24 12.97 -11.52
N GLY A 101 2.64 12.91 -12.79
CA GLY A 101 3.81 13.60 -13.32
C GLY A 101 5.13 12.86 -13.07
N VAL A 102 5.12 11.52 -13.04
CA VAL A 102 6.33 10.71 -13.20
C VAL A 102 6.56 10.52 -14.70
N GLY A 103 7.31 11.45 -15.30
CA GLY A 103 7.61 11.39 -16.72
C GLY A 103 8.74 10.42 -17.08
N VAL A 104 9.04 10.35 -18.37
CA VAL A 104 10.26 9.72 -18.89
C VAL A 104 11.52 10.51 -18.46
N PRO A 105 12.67 9.85 -18.23
CA PRO A 105 12.95 8.42 -18.44
C PRO A 105 12.55 7.49 -17.27
N LEU A 106 12.18 8.05 -16.11
CA LEU A 106 11.92 7.26 -14.91
C LEU A 106 10.74 6.29 -15.07
N LEU A 107 9.67 6.72 -15.75
CA LEU A 107 8.50 5.87 -16.00
C LEU A 107 8.86 4.60 -16.80
N SER A 108 9.71 4.73 -17.82
CA SER A 108 10.19 3.59 -18.62
C SER A 108 11.04 2.63 -17.79
N LEU A 109 11.89 3.17 -16.91
CA LEU A 109 12.69 2.37 -15.99
C LEU A 109 11.80 1.59 -15.02
N LEU A 110 10.76 2.22 -14.45
CA LEU A 110 9.81 1.56 -13.55
C LEU A 110 9.01 0.48 -14.24
N SER A 111 8.57 0.73 -15.49
CA SER A 111 7.89 -0.28 -16.29
C SER A 111 8.78 -1.50 -16.53
N SER A 112 10.06 -1.29 -16.86
CA SER A 112 11.02 -2.39 -17.03
C SER A 112 11.28 -3.12 -15.71
N TYR A 113 11.42 -2.38 -14.60
CA TYR A 113 11.68 -2.96 -13.28
C TYR A 113 10.54 -3.87 -12.81
N LEU A 114 9.30 -3.39 -12.91
CA LEU A 114 8.11 -4.11 -12.48
C LEU A 114 7.77 -5.33 -13.36
N THR A 115 8.27 -5.38 -14.60
CA THR A 115 8.08 -6.54 -15.49
C THR A 115 9.12 -7.64 -15.25
N GLN A 116 10.24 -7.31 -14.59
CA GLN A 116 11.34 -8.24 -14.28
C GLN A 116 11.30 -8.76 -12.83
N SER A 117 10.43 -8.19 -11.99
CA SER A 117 10.24 -8.54 -10.57
C SER A 117 9.18 -9.59 -10.36
#